data_AF-A0A8I1K7Y8-F1
#
_entry.id   AF-A0A8I1K7Y8-F1
#
_cell.length_a   1.000
_cell.length_b   1.000
_cell.length_c   1.000
_cell.angle_alpha   90.00
_cell.angle_beta   90.00
_cell.angle_gamma   90.00
#
_symmetry.space_group_name_H-M   'P 1'
#
loop_
_entity.id
_entity.type
_entity.pdbx_description
1 polymer ?
#
loop_
_entity_poly.entity_id
_entity_poly.type
_entity_poly.pdbx_seq_one_letter_code
_entity_poly.pdbx_strand_id
1 'polypeptide(L)'
;MRKMASAAVVATGLLAASGAWAWTMKEGTIQFSNGEVSYCQSWALDAVSIMLGRQENRPPTFVYDEYYEPSDATRQMRDVFERDAETYPIEETEEKKLAAAEKFGNNVKGRCFKAYIERVPQS
;
A
#
# COMPACT_ATOMS: atom_id res chain seq x y z
N MET A 1 38.65 -1.33 8.24
CA MET A 1 37.58 -1.77 7.31
C MET A 1 36.79 -2.91 7.92
N ARG A 2 35.60 -2.64 8.47
CA ARG A 2 34.52 -3.63 8.64
C ARG A 2 33.20 -2.89 8.44
N LYS A 3 32.55 -3.21 7.32
CA LYS A 3 31.21 -2.76 6.96
C LYS A 3 30.22 -3.49 7.88
N MET A 4 29.39 -2.76 8.61
CA MET A 4 28.17 -3.31 9.20
C MET A 4 27.01 -2.46 8.71
N ALA A 5 26.54 -2.80 7.50
CA ALA A 5 25.23 -2.40 7.04
C ALA A 5 24.21 -3.27 7.78
N SER A 6 23.75 -2.79 8.94
CA SER A 6 22.56 -3.36 9.58
C SER A 6 21.34 -2.80 8.86
N ALA A 7 20.97 -3.46 7.76
CA ALA A 7 19.66 -3.33 7.16
C ALA A 7 18.64 -3.87 8.15
N ALA A 8 17.99 -2.98 8.90
CA ALA A 8 16.84 -3.31 9.72
C ALA A 8 15.62 -3.53 8.82
N VAL A 9 15.56 -4.68 8.15
CA VAL A 9 14.34 -5.19 7.50
C VAL A 9 13.57 -5.96 8.56
N VAL A 10 12.80 -5.25 9.39
CA VAL A 10 11.83 -5.87 10.30
C VAL A 10 10.55 -5.04 10.27
N ALA A 11 9.77 -5.20 9.20
CA ALA A 11 8.39 -4.70 9.14
C ALA A 11 7.50 -5.50 8.18
N THR A 12 7.82 -6.76 7.87
CA THR A 12 6.99 -7.62 7.00
C THR A 12 6.24 -8.73 7.76
N GLY A 13 6.38 -8.79 9.09
CA GLY A 13 5.87 -9.90 9.91
C GLY A 13 4.42 -9.77 10.41
N LEU A 14 3.77 -8.63 10.28
CA LEU A 14 2.44 -8.40 10.91
C LEU A 14 1.24 -8.92 10.11
N LEU A 15 1.47 -9.56 8.96
CA LEU A 15 0.42 -10.20 8.17
C LEU A 15 0.42 -11.73 8.30
N ALA A 16 1.20 -12.28 9.23
CA ALA A 16 1.39 -13.73 9.38
C ALA A 16 0.30 -14.45 10.21
N ALA A 17 -0.78 -13.76 10.61
CA ALA A 17 -1.79 -14.35 11.51
C ALA A 17 -3.25 -14.09 11.05
N SER A 18 -3.58 -14.45 9.81
CA SER A 18 -4.95 -14.77 9.39
C SER A 18 -4.92 -15.61 8.11
N GLY A 19 -4.60 -16.89 8.27
CA GLY A 19 -4.43 -17.88 7.19
C GLY A 19 -5.71 -18.25 6.42
N ALA A 20 -6.41 -17.28 5.83
CA ALA A 20 -7.61 -17.50 5.01
C ALA A 20 -7.75 -16.51 3.83
N TRP A 21 -6.67 -15.81 3.44
CA TRP A 21 -6.67 -14.79 2.38
C TRP A 21 -5.52 -15.05 1.41
N ALA A 22 -5.50 -16.24 0.82
CA ALA A 22 -4.56 -16.54 -0.25
C ALA A 22 -5.34 -16.78 -1.53
N TRP A 23 -5.00 -16.01 -2.55
CA TRP A 23 -5.28 -16.26 -3.95
C TRP A 23 -5.19 -17.76 -4.27
N THR A 24 -6.03 -18.20 -5.20
CA THR A 24 -6.12 -19.60 -5.61
C THR A 24 -5.55 -19.78 -7.01
N MET A 25 -5.13 -21.00 -7.34
CA MET A 25 -4.80 -21.38 -8.72
C MET A 25 -5.99 -22.11 -9.33
N LYS A 26 -6.60 -21.54 -10.37
CA LYS A 26 -7.64 -22.22 -11.16
C LYS A 26 -7.18 -22.33 -12.61
N GLU A 27 -7.07 -23.56 -13.10
CA GLU A 27 -6.67 -23.85 -14.49
C GLU A 27 -5.35 -23.16 -14.91
N GLY A 28 -4.37 -23.11 -14.00
CA GLY A 28 -3.08 -22.46 -14.25
C GLY A 28 -3.08 -20.94 -14.16
N THR A 29 -4.20 -20.31 -13.76
CA THR A 29 -4.33 -18.87 -13.59
C THR A 29 -4.52 -18.49 -12.12
N ILE A 30 -3.82 -17.44 -11.67
CA ILE A 30 -4.01 -16.86 -10.34
C ILE A 30 -5.38 -16.18 -10.27
N GLN A 31 -6.18 -16.55 -9.27
CA GLN A 31 -7.46 -15.93 -8.97
C GLN A 31 -7.43 -15.28 -7.59
N PHE A 32 -7.52 -13.96 -7.58
CA PHE A 32 -7.76 -13.19 -6.36
C PHE A 32 -9.25 -13.20 -6.01
N SER A 33 -9.55 -13.30 -4.74
CA SER A 33 -10.89 -13.07 -4.20
C SER A 33 -11.26 -11.58 -4.27
N ASN A 34 -12.56 -11.30 -4.27
CA ASN A 34 -13.07 -9.92 -4.18
C ASN A 34 -12.57 -9.20 -2.91
N GLY A 35 -12.32 -9.93 -1.82
CA GLY A 35 -11.79 -9.39 -0.57
C GLY A 35 -10.36 -8.88 -0.75
N GLU A 36 -9.49 -9.67 -1.37
CA GLU A 36 -8.10 -9.28 -1.64
C GLU A 36 -8.02 -8.10 -2.62
N VAL A 37 -8.85 -8.11 -3.66
CA VAL A 37 -8.94 -6.99 -4.60
C VAL A 37 -9.39 -5.71 -3.90
N SER A 38 -10.45 -5.79 -3.09
CA SER A 38 -10.95 -4.64 -2.32
C SER A 38 -9.91 -4.12 -1.33
N TYR A 39 -9.16 -5.03 -0.68
CA TYR A 39 -8.10 -4.66 0.25
C TYR A 39 -6.95 -3.92 -0.44
N CYS A 40 -6.46 -4.42 -1.57
CA CYS A 40 -5.42 -3.69 -2.32
C CYS A 40 -5.93 -2.37 -2.92
N GLN A 41 -7.22 -2.28 -3.26
CA GLN A 41 -7.84 -1.03 -3.69
C GLN A 41 -7.91 0.00 -2.55
N SER A 42 -8.25 -0.41 -1.32
CA SER A 42 -8.30 0.53 -0.19
C SER A 42 -6.92 1.13 0.12
N TRP A 43 -5.87 0.32 0.10
CA TRP A 43 -4.49 0.81 0.24
C TRP A 43 -4.07 1.77 -0.87
N ALA A 44 -4.51 1.51 -2.11
CA ALA A 44 -4.26 2.41 -3.22
C ALA A 44 -4.93 3.78 -3.01
N LEU A 45 -6.17 3.79 -2.50
CA LEU A 45 -6.90 5.04 -2.19
C LEU A 45 -6.21 5.82 -1.07
N ASP A 46 -5.81 5.16 0.02
CA ASP A 46 -5.05 5.81 1.09
C ASP A 46 -3.74 6.41 0.57
N ALA A 47 -3.02 5.68 -0.27
CA ALA A 47 -1.79 6.15 -0.90
C ALA A 47 -2.02 7.37 -1.81
N VAL A 48 -3.10 7.38 -2.60
CA VAL A 48 -3.49 8.54 -3.42
C VAL A 48 -3.78 9.76 -2.53
N SER A 49 -4.56 9.58 -1.46
CA SER A 49 -4.86 10.66 -0.51
C SER A 49 -3.60 11.23 0.14
N ILE A 50 -2.65 10.38 0.52
CA ILE A 50 -1.34 10.76 1.08
C ILE A 50 -0.52 11.56 0.06
N MET A 51 -0.38 11.05 -1.16
CA MET A 51 0.39 11.74 -2.19
C MET A 51 -0.23 13.08 -2.55
N LEU A 52 -1.55 13.17 -2.72
CA LEU A 52 -2.22 14.44 -2.99
C LEU A 52 -2.07 15.43 -1.84
N GLY A 53 -2.28 14.99 -0.59
CA GLY A 53 -2.05 15.82 0.58
C GLY A 53 -0.63 16.41 0.59
N ARG A 54 0.38 15.57 0.32
CA ARG A 54 1.78 16.02 0.20
C ARG A 54 1.98 17.02 -0.95
N GLN A 55 1.48 16.73 -2.15
CA GLN A 55 1.59 17.61 -3.32
C GLN A 55 0.95 18.99 -3.10
N GLU A 56 -0.05 19.06 -2.22
CA GLU A 56 -0.82 20.26 -1.92
C GLU A 56 -0.46 20.89 -0.56
N ASN A 57 0.54 20.33 0.14
CA ASN A 57 0.95 20.75 1.48
C ASN A 57 -0.23 20.83 2.47
N ARG A 58 -1.07 19.79 2.49
CA ARG A 58 -2.19 19.64 3.42
C ARG A 58 -2.24 18.22 4.01
N PRO A 59 -2.89 18.04 5.17
CA PRO A 59 -3.13 16.70 5.69
C PRO A 59 -3.91 15.82 4.71
N PRO A 60 -3.58 14.53 4.60
CA PRO A 60 -4.40 13.60 3.83
C PRO A 60 -5.79 13.44 4.45
N THR A 61 -6.76 13.13 3.60
CA THR A 61 -8.14 12.86 4.02
C THR A 61 -8.48 11.41 3.70
N PHE A 62 -8.86 10.65 4.72
CA PHE A 62 -9.24 9.25 4.61
C PHE A 62 -10.75 9.13 4.84
N VAL A 63 -11.53 9.10 3.77
CA VAL A 63 -13.01 9.08 3.85
C VAL A 63 -13.54 7.92 4.70
N TYR A 64 -12.86 6.77 4.68
CA TYR A 64 -13.26 5.61 5.46
C TYR A 64 -13.12 5.81 6.98
N ASP A 65 -12.26 6.72 7.43
CA ASP A 65 -12.04 6.98 8.85
C ASP A 65 -13.23 7.70 9.50
N GLU A 66 -14.08 8.35 8.72
CA GLU A 66 -15.32 8.98 9.20
C GLU A 66 -16.35 7.94 9.68
N TYR A 67 -16.26 6.71 9.15
CA TYR A 67 -17.20 5.64 9.43
C TYR A 67 -16.64 4.58 10.38
N TYR A 68 -15.32 4.36 10.35
CA TYR A 68 -14.64 3.33 11.12
C TYR A 68 -13.28 3.82 11.58
N GLU A 69 -12.95 3.61 12.86
CA GLU A 69 -11.60 3.90 13.32
C GLU A 69 -10.58 3.01 12.58
N PRO A 70 -9.49 3.57 12.03
CA PRO A 70 -8.49 2.78 11.34
C PRO A 70 -7.81 1.81 12.32
N SER A 71 -7.60 0.57 11.89
CA SER A 71 -6.84 -0.40 12.69
C SER A 71 -5.37 0.04 12.87
N ASP A 72 -4.68 -0.52 13.86
CA ASP A 72 -3.23 -0.28 14.03
C ASP A 72 -2.43 -0.66 12.78
N ALA A 73 -2.81 -1.74 12.11
CA ALA A 73 -2.18 -2.15 10.85
C ALA A 73 -2.40 -1.10 9.74
N THR A 74 -3.61 -0.52 9.67
CA THR A 74 -3.92 0.56 8.73
C THR A 74 -3.05 1.79 9.01
N ARG A 75 -2.96 2.21 10.28
CA ARG A 75 -2.13 3.36 10.69
C ARG A 75 -0.65 3.15 10.33
N GLN A 76 -0.09 1.99 10.68
CA GLN A 76 1.30 1.66 10.35
C GLN A 76 1.57 1.64 8.85
N MET A 77 0.62 1.15 8.04
CA MET A 77 0.77 1.17 6.58
C MET A 77 0.70 2.58 6.01
N ARG A 78 -0.12 3.46 6.58
CA ARG A 78 -0.14 4.88 6.19
C ARG A 78 1.19 5.57 6.50
N ASP A 79 1.79 5.31 7.66
CA ASP A 79 3.14 5.82 7.98
C ASP A 79 4.19 5.36 6.96
N VAL A 80 4.07 4.12 6.45
CA VAL A 80 4.93 3.62 5.37
C VAL A 80 4.68 4.39 4.08
N PHE A 81 3.43 4.61 3.69
CA PHE A 81 3.09 5.34 2.47
C PHE A 81 3.51 6.82 2.55
N GLU A 82 3.39 7.47 3.71
CA GLU A 82 3.89 8.83 3.91
C GLU A 82 5.39 8.92 3.68
N ARG A 83 6.18 8.02 4.29
CA ARG A 83 7.63 7.95 4.04
C ARG A 83 7.97 7.65 2.59
N ASP A 84 7.27 6.71 1.96
CA ASP A 84 7.50 6.37 0.55
C ASP A 84 7.17 7.57 -0.36
N ALA A 85 6.13 8.35 -0.04
CA ALA A 85 5.74 9.53 -0.80
C ALA A 85 6.79 10.66 -0.75
N GLU A 86 7.61 10.73 0.31
CA GLU A 86 8.72 11.69 0.40
C GLU A 86 9.76 11.52 -0.72
N THR A 87 9.85 10.31 -1.29
CA THR A 87 10.78 10.00 -2.39
C THR A 87 10.35 10.58 -3.74
N TYR A 88 9.12 11.11 -3.84
CA TYR A 88 8.59 11.71 -5.06
C TYR A 88 8.82 13.23 -5.06
N PRO A 89 9.08 13.86 -6.22
CA PRO A 89 9.15 15.31 -6.30
C PRO A 89 7.79 15.97 -5.99
N ILE A 90 7.83 17.20 -5.51
CA ILE A 90 6.64 18.07 -5.48
C ILE A 90 6.48 18.66 -6.88
N GLU A 91 5.32 18.44 -7.47
CA GLU A 91 5.01 18.85 -8.83
C GLU A 91 4.41 20.27 -8.86
N GLU A 92 4.68 21.00 -9.94
CA GLU A 92 4.29 22.42 -10.04
C GLU A 92 2.84 22.60 -10.52
N THR A 93 2.35 21.71 -11.38
CA THR A 93 1.03 21.83 -12.01
C THR A 93 0.05 20.84 -11.41
N GLU A 94 -1.23 21.22 -11.36
CA GLU A 94 -2.31 20.35 -10.88
C GLU A 94 -2.35 19.00 -11.61
N GLU A 95 -2.24 19.02 -12.94
CA GLU A 95 -2.18 17.82 -13.76
C GLU A 95 -1.05 16.87 -13.34
N LYS A 96 0.16 17.40 -13.09
CA LYS A 96 1.29 16.59 -12.67
C LYS A 96 1.13 16.07 -11.24
N LYS A 97 0.52 16.86 -10.34
CA LYS A 97 0.20 16.41 -8.97
C LYS A 97 -0.76 15.23 -8.99
N LEU A 98 -1.83 15.32 -9.80
CA LEU A 98 -2.78 14.23 -10.00
C LEU A 98 -2.11 12.99 -10.61
N ALA A 99 -1.28 13.17 -11.64
CA ALA A 99 -0.54 12.08 -12.26
C ALA A 99 0.46 11.41 -11.29
N ALA A 100 1.12 12.20 -10.43
CA ALA A 100 2.00 11.68 -9.39
C ALA A 100 1.23 10.84 -8.36
N ALA A 101 0.06 11.32 -7.93
CA ALA A 101 -0.82 10.59 -7.02
C ALA A 101 -1.35 9.29 -7.62
N GLU A 102 -1.84 9.32 -8.86
CA GLU A 102 -2.29 8.13 -9.58
C GLU A 102 -1.15 7.11 -9.73
N LYS A 103 0.03 7.55 -10.16
CA LYS A 103 1.21 6.71 -10.30
C LYS A 103 1.60 6.07 -8.96
N PHE A 104 1.57 6.85 -7.88
CA PHE A 104 1.89 6.35 -6.54
C PHE A 104 0.87 5.33 -6.05
N GLY A 105 -0.42 5.61 -6.16
CA GLY A 105 -1.50 4.67 -5.81
C GLY A 105 -1.42 3.36 -6.59
N ASN A 106 -1.16 3.43 -7.90
CA ASN A 106 -0.98 2.26 -8.75
C ASN A 106 0.26 1.43 -8.37
N ASN A 107 1.35 2.08 -7.95
CA ASN A 107 2.54 1.39 -7.43
C ASN A 107 2.21 0.62 -6.14
N VAL A 108 1.55 1.28 -5.18
CA VAL A 108 1.12 0.65 -3.92
C VAL A 108 0.19 -0.53 -4.18
N LYS A 109 -0.81 -0.36 -5.07
CA LYS A 109 -1.71 -1.44 -5.50
C LYS A 109 -0.94 -2.64 -6.06
N GLY A 110 0.01 -2.38 -6.97
CA GLY A 110 0.85 -3.42 -7.55
C GLY A 110 1.69 -4.15 -6.52
N ARG A 111 2.28 -3.42 -5.57
CA ARG A 111 3.03 -4.01 -4.44
C ARG A 111 2.15 -4.87 -3.54
N CYS A 112 0.90 -4.46 -3.29
CA CYS A 112 -0.05 -5.24 -2.52
C CYS A 112 -0.37 -6.58 -3.20
N PHE A 113 -0.72 -6.57 -4.49
CA PHE A 113 -0.96 -7.82 -5.23
C PHE A 113 0.27 -8.70 -5.30
N LYS A 114 1.46 -8.12 -5.50
CA LYS A 114 2.72 -8.85 -5.46
C LYS A 114 2.92 -9.53 -4.09
N ALA A 115 2.65 -8.83 -3.00
CA ALA A 115 2.74 -9.39 -1.65
C ALA A 115 1.75 -10.55 -1.42
N TYR A 116 0.58 -10.53 -2.05
CA TYR A 116 -0.30 -11.70 -2.07
C TYR A 116 0.34 -12.86 -2.84
N ILE A 117 0.77 -12.65 -4.09
CA ILE A 117 1.38 -13.68 -4.95
C ILE A 117 2.60 -14.33 -4.29
N GLU A 118 3.42 -13.57 -3.57
CA GLU A 118 4.61 -14.07 -2.88
C GLU A 118 4.28 -14.92 -1.65
N ARG A 119 3.02 -14.89 -1.15
CA ARG A 119 2.55 -15.83 -0.12
C ARG A 119 2.10 -17.13 -0.77
N VAL A 120 2.46 -18.25 -0.12
CA VAL A 120 2.09 -19.61 -0.55
C VAL A 120 0.57 -19.69 -0.76
N PRO A 121 0.07 -20.17 -1.92
CA PRO A 121 -1.36 -20.30 -2.16
C PRO A 121 -1.99 -21.30 -1.20
N GLN A 122 -3.26 -21.11 -0.83
CA GLN A 122 -4.02 -22.18 -0.16
C GLN A 122 -4.25 -23.27 -1.21
N SER A 123 -3.74 -24.47 -0.93
CA SER A 123 -3.79 -25.67 -1.77
C SER A 123 -5.20 -26.03 -2.22
#